data_AF-A0A259TM49-F1
#
_entry.id   AF-A0A259TM49-F1
#
_cell.length_a   1.000
_cell.length_b   1.000
_cell.length_c   1.000
_cell.angle_alpha   90.00
_cell.angle_beta   90.00
_cell.angle_gamma   90.00
#
_symmetry.space_group_name_H-M   'P 1'
#
loop_
_entity.id
_entity.type
_entity.pdbx_description
1 polymer ?
#
loop_
_entity_poly.entity_id
_entity_poly.type
_entity_poly.pdbx_seq_one_letter_code
_entity_poly.pdbx_strand_id
1 'polypeptide(L)'
;MNNNTNLIRKSRIGKTFMGIGLCLSVVFSGSMLLPAHSVHAASVQGSSVADQVTATGKQFLGVRYQFGAPSGRTDEFDCSSFTQYVFKQNGIDLPRSSREQSQVGTPVSKDQLQPGDLVFSDTNHDGVINHVSIYIGNGQLLNTYRVGIGVTVSDFAGSTWDKTFVTARRVISDNGQASGGQTASSQASNEHSNNGQNASSQDSNGQDSADASVTVPSASDDQSDSVQKPTNEQKHASQHHWRKSESADGDHQKREQ
;
A
#
# COMPACT_ATOMS: atom_id res chain seq x y z
N MET A 1 -52.38 -36.31 -45.37
CA MET A 1 -52.05 -35.15 -46.24
C MET A 1 -50.62 -34.71 -45.94
N ASN A 2 -49.87 -34.32 -46.98
CA ASN A 2 -48.99 -33.14 -47.15
C ASN A 2 -48.29 -32.53 -45.90
N ASN A 3 -47.05 -32.00 -45.91
CA ASN A 3 -45.99 -31.84 -46.92
C ASN A 3 -44.68 -31.32 -46.20
N ASN A 4 -43.63 -30.99 -46.98
CA ASN A 4 -42.46 -30.14 -46.67
C ASN A 4 -41.13 -30.91 -46.41
N THR A 5 -40.29 -31.26 -47.40
CA THR A 5 -39.43 -30.48 -48.33
C THR A 5 -38.04 -30.08 -47.78
N ASN A 6 -36.98 -30.62 -48.42
CA ASN A 6 -35.65 -30.03 -48.74
C ASN A 6 -34.88 -29.21 -47.67
N LEU A 7 -33.55 -29.35 -47.54
CA LEU A 7 -32.59 -28.85 -48.54
C LEU A 7 -31.22 -29.58 -48.56
N ILE A 8 -30.58 -29.53 -49.71
CA ILE A 8 -29.33 -30.22 -50.07
C ILE A 8 -28.08 -29.47 -49.57
N ARG A 9 -27.16 -30.18 -48.89
CA ARG A 9 -25.81 -29.68 -48.56
C ARG A 9 -24.85 -29.88 -49.73
N LYS A 10 -24.41 -28.80 -50.38
CA LYS A 10 -23.41 -28.81 -51.47
C LYS A 10 -22.06 -28.25 -51.00
N SER A 11 -21.08 -29.12 -50.72
CA SER A 11 -19.70 -28.70 -50.48
C SER A 11 -18.97 -28.40 -51.79
N ARG A 12 -18.04 -27.43 -51.79
CA ARG A 12 -17.06 -27.24 -52.87
C ARG A 12 -15.67 -27.55 -52.34
N ILE A 13 -15.05 -28.61 -52.85
CA ILE A 13 -13.61 -28.84 -52.73
C ILE A 13 -13.01 -28.70 -54.13
N GLY A 14 -12.26 -27.61 -54.32
CA GLY A 14 -11.51 -27.31 -55.53
C GLY A 14 -10.23 -28.13 -55.60
N LYS A 15 -9.77 -28.44 -56.82
CA LYS A 15 -8.77 -29.47 -57.08
C LYS A 15 -7.35 -28.91 -57.21
N THR A 16 -6.40 -29.68 -56.71
CA THR A 16 -4.99 -29.84 -57.12
C THR A 16 -4.43 -28.96 -58.25
N PHE A 17 -3.23 -28.42 -58.04
CA PHE A 17 -2.18 -28.48 -59.07
C PHE A 17 -0.84 -28.92 -58.45
N MET A 18 -0.25 -29.95 -59.03
CA MET A 18 1.09 -30.45 -58.76
C MET A 18 1.95 -30.12 -59.99
N GLY A 19 3.06 -29.43 -59.80
CA GLY A 19 3.94 -28.98 -60.88
C GLY A 19 5.40 -28.96 -60.43
N ILE A 20 6.24 -29.68 -61.17
CA ILE A 20 7.65 -29.96 -60.82
C ILE A 20 8.56 -28.89 -61.41
N GLY A 21 9.52 -28.39 -60.62
CA GLY A 21 10.60 -27.50 -61.06
C GLY A 21 11.89 -27.83 -60.33
N LEU A 22 12.83 -28.45 -61.03
CA LEU A 22 14.05 -29.05 -60.47
C LEU A 22 15.25 -28.08 -60.56
N CYS A 23 15.92 -27.87 -59.43
CA CYS A 23 17.31 -27.38 -59.26
C CYS A 23 17.79 -26.11 -60.01
N LEU A 24 18.06 -25.06 -59.23
CA LEU A 24 19.30 -24.29 -59.37
C LEU A 24 19.73 -23.75 -58.00
N SER A 25 20.61 -24.51 -57.33
CA SER A 25 21.15 -24.17 -56.02
C SER A 25 22.35 -23.23 -56.15
N VAL A 26 22.22 -22.00 -55.66
CA VAL A 26 23.38 -21.20 -55.23
C VAL A 26 23.27 -20.99 -53.72
N VAL A 27 24.18 -21.62 -52.99
CA VAL A 27 24.37 -21.47 -51.56
C VAL A 27 24.79 -20.04 -51.23
N PHE A 28 23.86 -19.21 -50.74
CA PHE A 28 24.21 -17.95 -50.10
C PHE A 28 24.69 -18.21 -48.66
N SER A 29 25.88 -18.81 -48.55
CA SER A 29 26.62 -18.90 -47.29
C SER A 29 27.20 -17.52 -46.97
N GLY A 30 26.39 -16.67 -46.35
CA GLY A 30 26.71 -15.27 -46.06
C GLY A 30 26.35 -14.87 -44.62
N SER A 31 27.21 -15.25 -43.68
CA SER A 31 27.35 -14.66 -42.33
C SER A 31 26.07 -14.21 -41.61
N MET A 32 25.40 -15.16 -40.94
CA MET A 32 24.43 -14.82 -39.90
C MET A 32 25.18 -14.23 -38.68
N LEU A 33 25.36 -12.91 -38.68
CA LEU A 33 25.71 -12.14 -37.49
C LEU A 33 24.53 -12.21 -36.52
N LEU A 34 24.49 -13.24 -35.66
CA LEU A 34 23.65 -13.17 -34.48
C LEU A 34 24.15 -11.98 -33.64
N PRO A 35 23.30 -11.02 -33.25
CA PRO A 35 23.67 -10.11 -32.19
C PRO A 35 23.97 -10.98 -30.96
N ALA A 36 25.14 -10.79 -30.34
CA ALA A 36 25.45 -11.47 -29.10
C ALA A 36 24.35 -11.14 -28.09
N HIS A 37 23.48 -12.11 -27.81
CA HIS A 37 22.45 -11.96 -26.80
C HIS A 37 23.22 -11.71 -25.50
N SER A 38 23.16 -10.48 -25.00
CA SER A 38 23.73 -10.15 -23.70
C SER A 38 23.04 -11.07 -22.70
N VAL A 39 23.75 -12.12 -22.28
CA VAL A 39 23.29 -13.00 -21.21
C VAL A 39 23.32 -12.13 -19.97
N HIS A 40 22.20 -11.46 -19.71
CA HIS A 40 21.97 -10.81 -18.44
C HIS A 40 22.07 -11.94 -17.42
N ALA A 41 23.21 -11.97 -16.73
CA ALA A 41 23.31 -12.72 -15.50
C ALA A 41 22.10 -12.30 -14.69
N ALA A 42 21.23 -13.26 -14.36
CA ALA A 42 20.11 -13.01 -13.49
C ALA A 42 20.71 -12.59 -12.15
N SER A 43 20.86 -11.29 -11.95
CA SER A 43 21.24 -10.71 -10.69
C SER A 43 20.25 -11.28 -9.69
N VAL A 44 20.76 -11.95 -8.66
CA VAL A 44 19.95 -12.33 -7.51
C VAL A 44 19.57 -11.03 -6.83
N GLN A 45 18.53 -10.38 -7.35
CA GLN A 45 17.96 -9.19 -6.76
C GLN A 45 17.47 -9.64 -5.39
N GLY A 46 18.02 -9.03 -4.33
CA GLY A 46 17.45 -9.17 -3.01
C GLY A 46 15.96 -8.81 -3.11
N SER A 47 15.11 -9.65 -2.52
CA SER A 47 13.66 -9.46 -2.47
C SER A 47 13.33 -7.98 -2.21
N SER A 48 12.53 -7.34 -3.08
CA SER A 48 12.28 -5.90 -2.92
C SER A 48 11.56 -5.62 -1.61
N VAL A 49 11.63 -4.41 -1.08
CA VAL A 49 10.92 -4.06 0.17
C VAL A 49 9.41 -4.32 0.03
N ALA A 50 8.85 -4.13 -1.17
CA ALA A 50 7.45 -4.46 -1.47
C ALA A 50 7.15 -5.97 -1.39
N ASP A 51 8.08 -6.81 -1.88
CA ASP A 51 7.98 -8.28 -1.76
C ASP A 51 8.12 -8.72 -0.30
N GLN A 52 9.02 -8.10 0.47
CA GLN A 52 9.22 -8.38 1.89
C GLN A 52 8.00 -7.97 2.73
N VAL A 53 7.42 -6.79 2.47
CA VAL A 53 6.13 -6.32 3.05
C VAL A 53 5.01 -7.32 2.72
N THR A 54 4.91 -7.75 1.47
CA THR A 54 3.90 -8.71 1.02
C THR A 54 4.07 -10.08 1.69
N ALA A 55 5.31 -10.58 1.79
CA ALA A 55 5.64 -11.83 2.44
C ALA A 55 5.35 -11.78 3.95
N THR A 56 5.76 -10.69 4.61
CA THR A 56 5.49 -10.43 6.03
C THR A 56 4.00 -10.44 6.32
N GLY A 57 3.20 -9.66 5.57
CA GLY A 57 1.76 -9.61 5.78
C GLY A 57 1.07 -10.96 5.54
N LYS A 58 1.55 -11.76 4.59
CA LYS A 58 1.01 -13.10 4.30
C LYS A 58 1.26 -14.12 5.43
N GLN A 59 2.22 -13.89 6.32
CA GLN A 59 2.42 -14.74 7.51
C GLN A 59 1.24 -14.68 8.48
N PHE A 60 0.43 -13.60 8.44
CA PHE A 60 -0.68 -13.36 9.36
C PHE A 60 -2.05 -13.73 8.77
N LEU A 61 -2.12 -14.37 7.60
CA LEU A 61 -3.40 -14.80 7.01
C LEU A 61 -4.25 -15.60 8.01
N GLY A 62 -5.51 -15.20 8.18
CA GLY A 62 -6.44 -15.77 9.17
C GLY A 62 -6.36 -15.20 10.58
N VAL A 63 -5.35 -14.38 10.94
CA VAL A 63 -5.32 -13.68 12.24
C VAL A 63 -6.56 -12.80 12.39
N ARG A 64 -7.19 -12.85 13.56
CA ARG A 64 -8.54 -12.31 13.76
C ARG A 64 -8.57 -10.79 13.67
N TYR A 65 -9.68 -10.27 13.13
CA TYR A 65 -9.97 -8.85 13.18
C TYR A 65 -10.52 -8.44 14.55
N GLN A 66 -9.97 -7.37 15.13
CA GLN A 66 -10.48 -6.69 16.32
C GLN A 66 -10.38 -5.18 16.09
N PHE A 67 -11.52 -4.47 16.06
CA PHE A 67 -11.53 -3.01 15.89
C PHE A 67 -10.76 -2.34 17.04
N GLY A 68 -9.82 -1.45 16.70
CA GLY A 68 -8.98 -0.73 17.65
C GLY A 68 -7.83 -1.55 18.25
N ALA A 69 -7.48 -2.71 17.68
CA ALA A 69 -6.40 -3.58 18.20
C ALA A 69 -5.10 -2.78 18.50
N PRO A 70 -4.51 -2.89 19.70
CA PRO A 70 -3.29 -2.16 20.04
C PRO A 70 -2.11 -2.42 19.08
N SER A 71 -1.27 -1.39 18.88
CA SER A 71 -0.02 -1.51 18.12
C SER A 71 0.87 -2.63 18.65
N GLY A 72 1.57 -3.32 17.74
CA GLY A 72 2.55 -4.34 18.10
C GLY A 72 1.97 -5.71 18.47
N ARG A 73 0.64 -5.86 18.59
CA ARG A 73 -0.01 -7.18 18.70
C ARG A 73 0.07 -7.95 17.38
N THR A 74 -0.04 -9.27 17.48
CA THR A 74 -0.04 -10.21 16.34
C THR A 74 -1.10 -11.31 16.45
N ASP A 75 -1.83 -11.39 17.57
CA ASP A 75 -2.91 -12.35 17.83
C ASP A 75 -4.30 -11.83 17.40
N GLU A 76 -4.39 -10.53 17.15
CA GLU A 76 -5.52 -9.81 16.55
C GLU A 76 -5.03 -8.48 15.93
N PHE A 77 -5.76 -7.99 14.93
CA PHE A 77 -5.44 -6.75 14.23
C PHE A 77 -6.72 -5.95 13.86
N ASP A 78 -6.61 -4.63 13.74
CA ASP A 78 -7.44 -3.84 12.82
C ASP A 78 -6.65 -3.52 11.54
N CYS A 79 -7.32 -2.90 10.55
CA CYS A 79 -6.71 -2.57 9.27
C CYS A 79 -5.39 -1.78 9.39
N SER A 80 -5.37 -0.78 10.27
CA SER A 80 -4.26 0.15 10.45
C SER A 80 -3.13 -0.36 11.36
N SER A 81 -3.45 -1.19 12.35
CA SER A 81 -2.45 -1.88 13.19
C SER A 81 -1.80 -3.03 12.44
N PHE A 82 -2.53 -3.71 11.54
CA PHE A 82 -1.95 -4.67 10.60
C PHE A 82 -0.94 -4.01 9.66
N THR A 83 -1.31 -2.93 8.96
CA THR A 83 -0.37 -2.20 8.09
C THR A 83 0.81 -1.67 8.89
N GLN A 84 0.56 -1.03 10.04
CA GLN A 84 1.63 -0.53 10.90
C GLN A 84 2.61 -1.63 11.31
N TYR A 85 2.13 -2.80 11.74
CA TYR A 85 2.99 -3.91 12.13
C TYR A 85 3.81 -4.42 10.94
N VAL A 86 3.15 -4.71 9.81
CA VAL A 86 3.81 -5.26 8.61
C VAL A 86 4.89 -4.31 8.09
N PHE A 87 4.61 -3.02 7.99
CA PHE A 87 5.61 -2.04 7.54
C PHE A 87 6.72 -1.84 8.57
N LYS A 88 6.41 -1.88 9.88
CA LYS A 88 7.43 -1.76 10.94
C LYS A 88 8.46 -2.90 10.92
N GLN A 89 8.02 -4.14 10.67
CA GLN A 89 8.95 -5.28 10.48
C GLN A 89 9.88 -5.12 9.28
N ASN A 90 9.49 -4.28 8.31
CA ASN A 90 10.25 -3.95 7.10
C ASN A 90 10.92 -2.56 7.20
N GLY A 91 11.13 -2.06 8.42
CA GLY A 91 11.87 -0.82 8.69
C GLY A 91 11.12 0.48 8.39
N ILE A 92 9.81 0.44 8.14
CA ILE A 92 8.98 1.60 7.80
C ILE A 92 8.01 1.90 8.95
N ASP A 93 8.22 3.04 9.60
CA ASP A 93 7.32 3.52 10.66
C ASP A 93 6.05 4.16 10.06
N LEU A 94 4.90 3.69 10.52
CA LEU A 94 3.59 4.23 10.15
C LEU A 94 2.84 4.76 11.39
N PRO A 95 2.06 5.85 11.27
CA PRO A 95 1.13 6.29 12.30
C PRO A 95 0.10 5.21 12.70
N ARG A 96 -0.58 5.40 13.84
CA ARG A 96 -1.49 4.37 14.38
C ARG A 96 -2.75 4.20 13.52
N SER A 97 -3.41 5.27 13.10
CA SER A 97 -4.71 5.20 12.44
C SER A 97 -4.60 5.23 10.91
N SER A 98 -5.60 4.67 10.22
CA SER A 98 -5.72 4.75 8.75
C SER A 98 -5.80 6.19 8.25
N ARG A 99 -6.37 7.11 9.03
CA ARG A 99 -6.45 8.54 8.72
C ARG A 99 -5.07 9.20 8.70
N GLU A 100 -4.27 8.99 9.75
CA GLU A 100 -2.90 9.51 9.80
C GLU A 100 -1.99 8.83 8.76
N GLN A 101 -2.15 7.51 8.55
CA GLN A 101 -1.42 6.78 7.50
C GLN A 101 -1.71 7.33 6.08
N SER A 102 -2.91 7.87 5.84
CA SER A 102 -3.26 8.49 4.55
C SER A 102 -2.52 9.82 4.29
N GLN A 103 -1.88 10.39 5.30
CA GLN A 103 -1.18 11.68 5.25
C GLN A 103 0.34 11.56 5.10
N VAL A 104 0.91 10.35 5.22
CA VAL A 104 2.35 10.10 5.08
C VAL A 104 2.71 9.49 3.72
N GLY A 105 3.96 9.65 3.29
CA GLY A 105 4.44 9.20 1.99
C GLY A 105 3.90 10.02 0.81
N THR A 106 4.22 9.56 -0.40
CA THR A 106 3.86 10.25 -1.65
C THR A 106 2.46 9.84 -2.11
N PRO A 107 1.58 10.78 -2.54
CA PRO A 107 0.29 10.42 -3.14
C PRO A 107 0.48 9.60 -4.43
N VAL A 108 -0.36 8.58 -4.63
CA VAL A 108 -0.37 7.73 -5.84
C VAL A 108 -1.77 7.74 -6.47
N SER A 109 -1.84 7.84 -7.80
CA SER A 109 -3.11 7.71 -8.54
C SER A 109 -3.48 6.22 -8.70
N LYS A 110 -4.79 5.92 -8.82
CA LYS A 110 -5.29 4.53 -8.84
C LYS A 110 -4.69 3.67 -9.96
N ASP A 111 -4.35 4.28 -11.10
CA ASP A 111 -3.71 3.68 -12.27
C ASP A 111 -2.19 3.47 -12.12
N GLN A 112 -1.55 4.09 -11.12
CA GLN A 112 -0.11 4.00 -10.86
C GLN A 112 0.25 3.16 -9.62
N LEU A 113 -0.71 2.37 -9.12
CA LEU A 113 -0.53 1.49 -7.96
C LEU A 113 0.55 0.42 -8.21
N GLN A 114 1.51 0.35 -7.29
CA GLN A 114 2.61 -0.61 -7.27
C GLN A 114 2.55 -1.44 -5.97
N PRO A 115 3.05 -2.69 -5.98
CA PRO A 115 3.13 -3.51 -4.77
C PRO A 115 3.79 -2.73 -3.61
N GLY A 116 3.19 -2.79 -2.42
CA GLY A 116 3.61 -2.02 -1.25
C GLY A 116 2.96 -0.64 -1.11
N ASP A 117 2.15 -0.17 -2.05
CA ASP A 117 1.33 1.03 -1.85
C ASP A 117 0.19 0.78 -0.85
N LEU A 118 -0.09 1.76 -0.01
CA LEU A 118 -1.25 1.75 0.89
C LEU A 118 -2.46 2.34 0.16
N VAL A 119 -3.57 1.60 0.14
CA VAL A 119 -4.85 2.00 -0.46
C VAL A 119 -5.85 2.33 0.64
N PHE A 120 -6.44 3.52 0.58
CA PHE A 120 -7.35 4.04 1.60
C PHE A 120 -8.77 4.17 1.08
N SER A 121 -9.73 3.79 1.92
CA SER A 121 -11.15 3.77 1.58
C SER A 121 -12.02 4.43 2.66
N ASP A 122 -13.15 4.97 2.20
CA ASP A 122 -14.31 5.32 3.01
C ASP A 122 -15.43 4.31 2.70
N THR A 123 -15.50 3.24 3.50
CA THR A 123 -16.54 2.21 3.33
C THR A 123 -17.89 2.56 3.94
N ASN A 124 -18.01 3.72 4.62
CA ASN A 124 -19.26 4.19 5.20
C ASN A 124 -19.99 5.17 4.27
N HIS A 125 -19.28 5.75 3.29
CA HIS A 125 -19.73 6.85 2.46
C HIS A 125 -20.03 8.13 3.27
N ASP A 126 -19.30 8.35 4.37
CA ASP A 126 -19.42 9.51 5.26
C ASP A 126 -18.42 10.64 4.95
N GLY A 127 -17.57 10.45 3.93
CA GLY A 127 -16.51 11.36 3.51
C GLY A 127 -15.20 11.18 4.29
N VAL A 128 -15.11 10.19 5.18
CA VAL A 128 -13.98 10.04 6.10
C VAL A 128 -13.32 8.67 5.94
N ILE A 129 -11.99 8.67 5.73
CA ILE A 129 -11.20 7.44 5.66
C ILE A 129 -11.40 6.62 6.94
N ASN A 130 -11.82 5.37 6.75
CA ASN A 130 -12.09 4.41 7.81
C ASN A 130 -11.35 3.08 7.60
N HIS A 131 -10.81 2.82 6.41
CA HIS A 131 -10.11 1.59 6.08
C HIS A 131 -8.80 1.82 5.31
N VAL A 132 -7.85 0.90 5.48
CA VAL A 132 -6.57 0.85 4.77
C VAL A 132 -6.23 -0.59 4.38
N SER A 133 -5.62 -0.76 3.21
CA SER A 133 -5.17 -2.04 2.67
C SER A 133 -3.78 -1.91 2.04
N ILE A 134 -3.01 -3.00 1.99
CA ILE A 134 -1.75 -3.05 1.25
C ILE A 134 -2.05 -3.55 -0.16
N TYR A 135 -1.70 -2.80 -1.21
CA TYR A 135 -1.75 -3.30 -2.57
C TYR A 135 -0.56 -4.24 -2.81
N ILE A 136 -0.84 -5.47 -3.28
CA ILE A 136 0.18 -6.52 -3.46
C ILE A 136 0.40 -6.90 -4.92
N GLY A 137 0.02 -6.00 -5.84
CA GLY A 137 0.05 -6.24 -7.29
C GLY A 137 -1.17 -6.99 -7.81
N ASN A 138 -1.22 -7.21 -9.13
CA ASN A 138 -2.24 -8.01 -9.82
C ASN A 138 -3.71 -7.66 -9.50
N GLY A 139 -4.00 -6.41 -9.13
CA GLY A 139 -5.35 -6.02 -8.73
C GLY A 139 -5.78 -6.57 -7.36
N GLN A 140 -4.85 -6.93 -6.47
CA GLN A 140 -5.13 -7.55 -5.17
C GLN A 140 -4.71 -6.68 -3.98
N LEU A 141 -5.48 -6.79 -2.90
CA LEU A 141 -5.29 -6.11 -1.62
C LEU A 141 -5.11 -7.13 -0.49
N LEU A 142 -4.07 -6.94 0.33
CA LEU A 142 -3.87 -7.67 1.58
C LEU A 142 -4.33 -6.79 2.75
N ASN A 143 -5.35 -7.23 3.50
CA ASN A 143 -5.96 -6.42 4.54
C ASN A 143 -6.68 -7.25 5.61
N THR A 144 -7.21 -6.58 6.63
CA THR A 144 -8.22 -7.12 7.54
C THR A 144 -9.25 -6.04 7.86
N TYR A 145 -10.55 -6.39 7.84
CA TYR A 145 -11.62 -5.38 7.83
C TYR A 145 -12.88 -5.72 8.63
N ARG A 146 -13.07 -6.98 9.06
CA ARG A 146 -14.29 -7.40 9.77
C ARG A 146 -14.07 -8.63 10.61
N VAL A 147 -14.72 -8.67 11.78
CA VAL A 147 -14.84 -9.85 12.65
C VAL A 147 -15.32 -11.06 11.83
N GLY A 148 -14.64 -12.20 12.02
CA GLY A 148 -14.93 -13.46 11.32
C GLY A 148 -14.26 -13.65 9.95
N ILE A 149 -13.58 -12.63 9.39
CA ILE A 149 -12.76 -12.78 8.17
C ILE A 149 -11.26 -12.89 8.52
N GLY A 150 -10.78 -12.06 9.45
CA GLY A 150 -9.36 -11.99 9.77
C GLY A 150 -8.54 -11.30 8.68
N VAL A 151 -7.22 -11.53 8.66
CA VAL A 151 -6.33 -11.08 7.58
C VAL A 151 -6.55 -11.95 6.35
N THR A 152 -6.78 -11.31 5.20
CA THR A 152 -7.11 -11.99 3.94
C THR A 152 -6.57 -11.23 2.73
N VAL A 153 -6.59 -11.88 1.56
CA VAL A 153 -6.42 -11.23 0.26
C VAL A 153 -7.80 -11.00 -0.36
N SER A 154 -8.06 -9.77 -0.80
CA SER A 154 -9.26 -9.36 -1.53
C SER A 154 -8.90 -8.90 -2.93
N ASP A 155 -9.79 -9.10 -3.91
CA ASP A 155 -9.67 -8.43 -5.20
C ASP A 155 -10.01 -6.93 -5.07
N PHE A 156 -9.33 -6.09 -5.85
CA PHE A 156 -9.53 -4.65 -5.86
C PHE A 156 -10.58 -4.24 -6.90
N ALA A 157 -10.31 -4.46 -8.19
CA ALA A 157 -11.13 -3.96 -9.29
C ALA A 157 -12.60 -4.42 -9.20
N GLY A 158 -13.55 -3.49 -9.31
CA GLY A 158 -15.00 -3.75 -9.24
C GLY A 158 -15.54 -4.08 -7.83
N SER A 159 -14.66 -4.30 -6.84
CA SER A 159 -15.04 -4.59 -5.45
C SER A 159 -15.58 -3.36 -4.72
N THR A 160 -15.98 -3.54 -3.46
CA THR A 160 -16.26 -2.41 -2.56
C THR A 160 -15.05 -1.48 -2.41
N TRP A 161 -13.84 -2.01 -2.31
CA TRP A 161 -12.60 -1.24 -2.09
C TRP A 161 -12.32 -0.24 -3.22
N ASP A 162 -12.61 -0.63 -4.47
CA ASP A 162 -12.46 0.20 -5.66
C ASP A 162 -13.53 1.32 -5.71
N LYS A 163 -14.78 0.98 -5.40
CA LYS A 163 -15.92 1.91 -5.32
C LYS A 163 -15.81 2.91 -4.16
N THR A 164 -15.13 2.53 -3.09
CA THR A 164 -14.92 3.33 -1.87
C THR A 164 -13.52 3.95 -1.80
N PHE A 165 -12.73 3.86 -2.87
CA PHE A 165 -11.38 4.41 -2.94
C PHE A 165 -11.36 5.92 -2.73
N VAL A 166 -10.53 6.39 -1.81
CA VAL A 166 -10.31 7.81 -1.54
C VAL A 166 -8.94 8.25 -2.05
N THR A 167 -7.88 7.53 -1.68
CA THR A 167 -6.50 7.87 -2.07
C THR A 167 -5.56 6.67 -1.90
N ALA A 168 -4.36 6.77 -2.46
CA ALA A 168 -3.27 5.84 -2.17
C ALA A 168 -1.99 6.59 -1.77
N ARG A 169 -1.09 5.91 -1.04
CA ARG A 169 0.20 6.43 -0.57
C ARG A 169 1.33 5.44 -0.79
N ARG A 170 2.45 5.92 -1.31
CA ARG A 170 3.74 5.20 -1.39
C ARG A 170 4.64 5.63 -0.24
N VAL A 171 4.97 4.69 0.63
CA VAL A 171 5.81 4.92 1.84
C VAL A 171 7.18 4.25 1.74
N ILE A 172 7.36 3.37 0.75
CA ILE A 172 8.64 2.78 0.36
C ILE A 172 9.36 3.79 -0.56
N SER A 173 10.57 4.23 -0.21
CA SER A 173 11.38 5.07 -1.12
C SER A 173 12.17 4.20 -2.10
N ASP A 174 12.55 4.77 -3.24
CA ASP A 174 13.24 4.06 -4.34
C ASP A 174 14.60 3.45 -3.95
N ASN A 175 15.21 3.91 -2.85
CA ASN A 175 16.44 3.34 -2.26
C ASN A 175 16.19 2.24 -1.22
N GLY A 176 14.96 1.73 -1.07
CA GLY A 176 14.62 0.67 -0.11
C GLY A 176 14.63 1.09 1.37
N GLN A 177 14.68 2.39 1.64
CA GLN A 177 14.58 2.97 2.99
C GLN A 177 13.25 3.72 3.15
N ALA A 178 12.71 3.75 4.37
CA ALA A 178 11.44 4.39 4.68
C ALA A 178 11.46 5.90 4.38
N SER A 179 10.40 6.42 3.75
CA SER A 179 10.20 7.87 3.63
C SER A 179 9.64 8.44 4.94
N GLY A 180 10.49 8.45 5.97
CA GLY A 180 10.26 9.20 7.21
C GLY A 180 10.51 10.69 6.94
N GLY A 181 9.57 11.55 7.30
CA GLY A 181 9.54 12.94 6.85
C GLY A 181 10.82 13.74 7.11
N GLN A 182 11.46 14.21 6.04
CA GLN A 182 12.55 15.19 6.14
C GLN A 182 11.98 16.60 6.11
N THR A 183 12.15 17.32 7.21
CA THR A 183 11.94 18.76 7.30
C THR A 183 12.89 19.47 6.34
N ALA A 184 12.35 20.25 5.40
CA ALA A 184 13.18 20.93 4.40
C ALA A 184 14.05 22.01 5.04
N SER A 185 15.37 21.82 5.01
CA SER A 185 16.36 22.89 5.24
C SER A 185 17.59 22.71 4.35
N SER A 186 18.11 23.82 3.85
CA SER A 186 19.35 23.97 3.08
C SER A 186 19.52 23.14 1.80
N GLN A 187 19.03 23.68 0.67
CA GLN A 187 19.80 23.70 -0.57
C GLN A 187 20.21 25.15 -0.85
N ALA A 188 21.42 25.50 -0.43
CA ALA A 188 22.10 26.73 -0.84
C ALA A 188 23.26 26.35 -1.77
N SER A 189 23.36 27.08 -2.87
CA SER A 189 24.36 26.99 -3.94
C SER A 189 25.78 26.63 -3.48
N ASN A 190 26.40 25.69 -4.19
CA ASN A 190 27.86 25.49 -4.15
C ASN A 190 28.42 25.75 -5.56
N GLU A 191 28.78 27.00 -5.83
CA GLU A 191 29.50 27.42 -7.04
C GLU A 191 30.80 28.14 -6.68
N HIS A 192 31.77 28.01 -7.58
CA HIS A 192 32.95 28.87 -7.76
C HIS A 192 34.21 28.69 -6.88
N SER A 193 35.08 27.82 -7.41
CA SER A 193 36.51 28.08 -7.73
C SER A 193 37.31 29.16 -6.97
N ASN A 194 38.40 28.70 -6.33
CA ASN A 194 39.73 29.31 -6.22
C ASN A 194 39.99 30.68 -6.91
N ASN A 195 40.49 31.66 -6.15
CA ASN A 195 41.82 32.31 -6.33
C ASN A 195 42.08 33.37 -5.22
N GLY A 196 43.35 33.68 -4.92
CA GLY A 196 43.74 35.05 -4.54
C GLY A 196 44.06 35.37 -3.06
N GLN A 197 45.34 35.23 -2.73
CA GLN A 197 46.16 36.08 -1.84
C GLN A 197 45.55 37.43 -1.39
N ASN A 198 45.67 37.80 -0.10
CA ASN A 198 46.59 38.85 0.40
C ASN A 198 46.60 38.89 1.96
N ALA A 199 47.49 39.68 2.55
CA ALA A 199 47.95 39.61 3.94
C ALA A 199 47.47 40.76 4.86
N SER A 200 47.91 40.66 6.13
CA SER A 200 48.37 41.74 7.03
C SER A 200 47.42 42.39 8.06
N SER A 201 48.04 42.77 9.20
CA SER A 201 47.57 43.61 10.34
C SER A 201 46.45 43.03 11.23
N GLN A 202 46.62 42.79 12.53
CA GLN A 202 47.11 43.58 13.69
C GLN A 202 46.01 44.37 14.44
N ASP A 203 46.17 44.39 15.77
CA ASP A 203 45.51 45.24 16.78
C ASP A 203 43.98 45.10 17.00
N SER A 204 43.42 45.43 18.17
CA SER A 204 43.94 45.47 19.57
C SER A 204 42.75 45.73 20.52
N ASN A 205 42.92 45.43 21.83
CA ASN A 205 42.07 45.88 22.95
C ASN A 205 40.57 45.47 22.94
N GLY A 206 39.86 45.42 24.07
CA GLY A 206 40.28 45.65 25.46
C GLY A 206 39.17 45.31 26.45
N GLN A 207 39.55 45.30 27.74
CA GLN A 207 38.74 45.11 28.96
C GLN A 207 37.37 45.81 28.95
N ASP A 208 36.33 45.33 29.65
CA ASP A 208 36.24 45.47 31.11
C ASP A 208 35.19 44.58 31.85
N SER A 209 35.59 44.12 33.05
CA SER A 209 34.91 44.16 34.36
C SER A 209 33.43 43.67 34.49
N ALA A 210 33.17 42.59 35.26
CA ALA A 210 32.80 42.58 36.71
C ALA A 210 31.41 43.18 37.01
N ASP A 211 30.54 42.69 37.91
CA ASP A 211 30.73 42.05 39.22
C ASP A 211 29.41 41.33 39.70
N ALA A 212 29.49 40.55 40.80
CA ALA A 212 28.45 40.08 41.76
C ALA A 212 27.09 39.51 41.24
N SER A 213 26.60 38.31 41.61
CA SER A 213 26.67 37.44 42.81
C SER A 213 25.80 37.88 44.02
N VAL A 214 25.31 36.89 44.80
CA VAL A 214 24.48 36.96 46.04
C VAL A 214 22.95 37.15 45.84
N THR A 215 21.98 36.58 46.58
CA THR A 215 21.79 35.30 47.34
C THR A 215 20.26 35.16 47.68
N VAL A 216 19.79 33.93 47.96
CA VAL A 216 18.44 33.50 48.45
C VAL A 216 18.03 34.12 49.84
N PRO A 217 16.86 33.86 50.53
CA PRO A 217 15.81 32.82 50.34
C PRO A 217 14.32 33.16 50.72
N SER A 218 13.47 32.11 50.72
CA SER A 218 12.32 31.81 51.61
C SER A 218 10.88 32.35 51.38
N ALA A 219 10.00 31.38 51.04
CA ALA A 219 8.77 30.92 51.74
C ALA A 219 7.61 31.88 52.13
N SER A 220 6.40 31.52 51.68
CA SER A 220 5.22 31.28 52.56
C SER A 220 4.04 30.61 51.83
N ASP A 221 3.37 29.73 52.58
CA ASP A 221 2.07 29.04 52.44
C ASP A 221 0.95 29.63 51.53
N ASP A 222 0.14 28.74 50.94
CA ASP A 222 -1.30 28.62 51.30
C ASP A 222 -1.88 27.24 50.94
N GLN A 223 -3.02 26.89 51.55
CA GLN A 223 -3.89 25.77 51.21
C GLN A 223 -5.10 26.29 50.39
N SER A 224 -6.25 25.65 50.22
CA SER A 224 -6.73 24.27 50.44
C SER A 224 -7.89 24.05 49.46
N ASP A 225 -8.04 22.86 48.84
CA ASP A 225 -9.36 22.20 48.85
C ASP A 225 -9.38 20.77 48.27
N SER A 226 -10.32 19.98 48.77
CA SER A 226 -10.50 18.56 48.44
C SER A 226 -11.95 18.24 48.09
N VAL A 227 -12.25 17.89 46.82
CA VAL A 227 -13.57 17.34 46.44
C VAL A 227 -13.45 16.15 45.48
N GLN A 228 -13.67 14.97 46.06
CA GLN A 228 -14.32 13.74 45.57
C GLN A 228 -14.47 13.47 44.05
N LYS A 229 -13.97 12.29 43.68
CA LYS A 229 -14.36 11.47 42.52
C LYS A 229 -15.69 10.74 42.78
N PRO A 230 -16.55 10.57 41.76
CA PRO A 230 -17.41 9.38 41.65
C PRO A 230 -17.15 8.52 40.40
N THR A 231 -17.80 7.36 40.34
CA THR A 231 -17.53 6.21 39.45
C THR A 231 -18.62 5.99 38.37
N ASN A 232 -18.50 4.87 37.63
CA ASN A 232 -19.29 4.38 36.49
C ASN A 232 -18.96 5.07 35.16
N GLU A 233 -18.61 4.38 34.06
CA GLU A 233 -18.98 3.03 33.57
C GLU A 233 -20.46 2.90 33.19
N GLN A 234 -20.80 3.28 31.96
CA GLN A 234 -21.99 2.74 31.31
C GLN A 234 -21.76 2.48 29.81
N LYS A 235 -22.05 1.25 29.42
CA LYS A 235 -21.82 0.69 28.08
C LYS A 235 -22.99 1.07 27.16
N HIS A 236 -22.71 1.62 25.99
CA HIS A 236 -23.69 1.66 24.89
C HIS A 236 -23.14 0.94 23.67
N ALA A 237 -23.48 -0.35 23.58
CA ALA A 237 -23.24 -1.16 22.39
C ALA A 237 -24.38 -0.92 21.38
N SER A 238 -24.11 -0.16 20.32
CA SER A 238 -25.04 0.01 19.21
C SER A 238 -25.17 -1.27 18.40
N GLN A 239 -26.18 -2.08 18.71
CA GLN A 239 -26.51 -3.28 17.93
C GLN A 239 -27.23 -2.91 16.64
N HIS A 240 -26.50 -2.84 15.52
CA HIS A 240 -27.14 -2.76 14.21
C HIS A 240 -27.70 -4.12 13.79
N HIS A 241 -29.00 -4.29 13.98
CA HIS A 241 -29.79 -5.41 13.49
C HIS A 241 -29.79 -5.43 11.94
N TRP A 242 -28.98 -6.29 11.32
CA TRP A 242 -29.09 -6.55 9.88
C TRP A 242 -30.27 -7.49 9.62
N ARG A 243 -31.38 -6.92 9.14
CA ARG A 243 -32.57 -7.65 8.72
C ARG A 243 -32.27 -8.46 7.46
N LYS A 244 -32.27 -9.79 7.60
CA LYS A 244 -32.12 -10.74 6.50
C LYS A 244 -33.31 -10.60 5.54
N SER A 245 -33.06 -10.28 4.27
CA SER A 245 -34.07 -10.35 3.21
C SER A 245 -34.07 -11.77 2.63
N GLU A 246 -35.06 -12.57 2.98
CA GLU A 246 -35.28 -13.86 2.32
C GLU A 246 -35.91 -13.64 0.94
N SER A 247 -35.16 -14.01 -0.09
CA SER A 247 -35.63 -14.13 -1.46
C SER A 247 -36.49 -15.38 -1.58
N ALA A 248 -37.79 -15.21 -1.84
CA ALA A 248 -38.67 -16.30 -2.21
C ALA A 248 -38.48 -16.64 -3.70
N ASP A 249 -37.48 -17.47 -4.00
CA ASP A 249 -37.41 -18.19 -5.27
C ASP A 249 -38.11 -19.55 -5.15
N GLY A 250 -38.86 -19.92 -6.19
CA GLY A 250 -39.91 -20.92 -6.09
C GLY A 250 -39.44 -22.37 -6.14
N ASP A 251 -40.31 -23.26 -5.67
CA ASP A 251 -40.23 -24.70 -5.94
C ASP A 251 -41.37 -25.13 -6.87
N HIS A 252 -41.02 -25.87 -7.91
CA HIS A 252 -41.96 -26.29 -8.96
C HIS A 252 -41.59 -27.69 -9.49
N GLN A 253 -41.87 -28.73 -8.69
CA GLN A 253 -41.96 -30.12 -9.12
C GLN A 253 -43.27 -30.74 -8.58
N LYS A 254 -44.21 -31.16 -9.44
CA LYS A 254 -44.29 -32.48 -10.10
C LYS A 254 -44.30 -33.69 -9.13
N ARG A 255 -45.49 -34.23 -8.82
CA ARG A 255 -45.99 -35.56 -9.30
C ARG A 255 -47.26 -36.04 -8.58
N GLU A 256 -48.02 -36.88 -9.31
CA GLU A 256 -48.87 -37.99 -8.82
C GLU A 256 -50.07 -37.68 -7.90
N GLN A 257 -51.21 -37.36 -8.54
CA GLN A 257 -52.28 -38.36 -8.81
C GLN A 257 -53.21 -37.87 -9.93
#